data_AF-A0A936W2E8-F1
#
_entry.id   AF-A0A936W2E8-F1
#
_cell.length_a   1.000
_cell.length_b   1.000
_cell.length_c   1.000
_cell.angle_alpha   90.00
_cell.angle_beta   90.00
_cell.angle_gamma   90.00
#
_symmetry.space_group_name_H-M   'P 1'
#
loop_
_entity.id
_entity.type
_entity.pdbx_description
1 polymer ?
#
loop_
_entity_poly.entity_id
_entity_poly.type
_entity_poly.pdbx_seq_one_letter_code
_entity_poly.pdbx_strand_id
1 'polypeptide(L)'
;MIRCHKLIFAIILGCFLLSCRNDEEVADPDFPKTCDYSLGYFELLPESYTATPYDGVNQIIFQDSMGNEIALNDSVEIIMHQPVSYSHTDSTDYTRKRYCWYQDKKTFLFTNDSLKLTLRVSIFPTLYLDSPMEKLIKDILSINLKQEGGNPISSTIGNFVKTINQRTYPTLIPTLELDSITCLDKVFYNAQYVISPSGGGFYFYYNSTYGVIAFKDAYGKKWRFERFE
;
A
#
# COMPACT_ATOMS: atom_id res chain seq x y z
N MET A 1 23.43 71.00 -8.46
CA MET A 1 24.45 70.86 -7.40
C MET A 1 23.83 70.07 -6.26
N ILE A 2 23.86 68.73 -6.28
CA ILE A 2 23.34 67.90 -5.16
C ILE A 2 24.29 66.71 -4.98
N ARG A 3 25.01 66.74 -3.86
CA ARG A 3 25.80 65.64 -3.26
C ARG A 3 24.82 64.54 -2.83
N CYS A 4 24.97 63.26 -3.17
CA CYS A 4 25.97 62.26 -2.79
C CYS A 4 26.00 61.88 -1.29
N HIS A 5 25.79 60.58 -1.05
CA HIS A 5 26.01 59.73 0.15
C HIS A 5 24.91 59.72 1.22
N LYS A 6 24.60 58.60 1.90
CA LYS A 6 24.66 57.12 1.73
C LYS A 6 24.25 56.61 3.12
N LEU A 7 23.47 55.54 3.20
CA LEU A 7 23.40 54.59 4.35
C LEU A 7 22.84 55.17 5.68
N ILE A 8 21.79 54.62 6.29
CA ILE A 8 21.75 53.37 7.12
C ILE A 8 20.24 53.05 7.29
N PHE A 9 19.72 51.93 6.78
CA PHE A 9 19.56 50.63 7.45
C PHE A 9 18.70 50.67 8.73
N ALA A 10 17.75 49.73 8.82
CA ALA A 10 16.89 49.41 9.96
C ALA A 10 15.53 50.14 10.08
N ILE A 11 14.65 49.88 9.12
CA ILE A 11 13.24 49.57 9.45
C ILE A 11 12.92 48.21 8.82
N ILE A 12 13.61 47.19 9.34
CA ILE A 12 13.20 45.78 9.31
C ILE A 12 12.78 45.50 10.75
N LEU A 13 11.54 45.85 11.12
CA LEU A 13 10.87 45.33 12.32
C LEU A 13 9.42 45.83 12.29
N GLY A 14 8.47 44.98 11.90
CA GLY A 14 7.05 45.32 12.07
C GLY A 14 6.02 44.71 11.13
N CYS A 15 6.37 43.80 10.21
CA CYS A 15 5.38 43.01 9.45
C CYS A 15 5.68 41.51 9.43
N PHE A 16 6.39 41.01 10.45
CA PHE A 16 6.18 39.64 10.89
C PHE A 16 5.09 39.68 11.95
N LEU A 17 4.19 38.69 11.90
CA LEU A 17 2.97 38.50 12.67
C LEU A 17 1.70 38.92 11.90
N LEU A 18 0.92 37.90 11.53
CA LEU A 18 -0.40 37.92 10.88
C LEU A 18 -0.39 37.81 9.34
N SER A 19 0.31 36.81 8.80
CA SER A 19 -0.35 35.98 7.80
C SER A 19 -0.47 34.59 8.39
N CYS A 20 -1.62 34.33 9.02
CA CYS A 20 -2.05 32.99 9.32
C CYS A 20 -2.03 32.22 8.00
N ARG A 21 -1.01 31.38 7.84
CA ARG A 21 -1.10 30.26 6.91
C ARG A 21 -2.13 29.34 7.56
N ASN A 22 -3.40 29.53 7.19
CA ASN A 22 -4.39 28.51 7.41
C ASN A 22 -3.91 27.31 6.61
N ASP A 23 -3.22 26.40 7.28
CA ASP A 23 -3.22 25.00 6.89
C ASP A 23 -4.67 24.52 7.10
N GLU A 24 -5.55 24.93 6.19
CA GLU A 24 -6.82 24.25 5.98
C GLU A 24 -6.44 22.88 5.44
N GLU A 25 -6.42 21.90 6.35
CA GLU A 25 -6.64 20.51 5.97
C GLU A 25 -7.84 20.50 5.03
N VAL A 26 -7.57 20.20 3.76
CA VAL A 26 -8.60 19.97 2.76
C VAL A 26 -9.32 18.69 3.19
N ALA A 27 -10.30 18.83 4.08
CA ALA A 27 -11.20 17.76 4.43
C ALA A 27 -11.99 17.39 3.17
N ASP A 28 -11.84 16.14 2.73
CA ASP A 28 -12.53 15.57 1.58
C ASP A 28 -14.06 15.67 1.79
N PRO A 29 -14.79 16.39 0.93
CA PRO A 29 -16.21 16.67 1.14
C PRO A 29 -17.14 15.43 1.05
N ASP A 30 -16.61 14.27 0.65
CA ASP A 30 -17.35 13.00 0.57
C ASP A 30 -17.04 12.00 1.70
N PHE A 31 -16.35 12.44 2.78
CA PHE A 31 -16.31 11.65 4.01
C PHE A 31 -17.74 11.45 4.53
N PRO A 32 -18.12 10.24 4.97
CA PRO A 32 -19.50 9.98 5.37
C PRO A 32 -19.99 10.97 6.42
N LYS A 33 -21.05 11.72 6.06
CA LYS A 33 -21.60 12.84 6.84
C LYS A 33 -22.04 12.50 8.27
N THR A 34 -22.12 11.21 8.63
CA THR A 34 -22.53 10.75 9.97
C THR A 34 -21.62 9.62 10.45
N CYS A 35 -20.62 9.98 11.25
CA CYS A 35 -19.81 9.03 12.03
C CYS A 35 -20.33 9.04 13.46
N ASP A 36 -20.65 7.87 14.02
CA ASP A 36 -21.01 7.78 15.44
C ASP A 36 -19.77 7.95 16.32
N TYR A 37 -18.62 7.46 15.82
CA TYR A 37 -17.33 7.56 16.48
C TYR A 37 -16.25 7.99 15.49
N SER A 38 -15.57 9.10 15.79
CA SER A 38 -14.34 9.51 15.11
C SER A 38 -13.14 9.05 15.92
N LEU A 39 -12.29 8.22 15.33
CA LEU A 39 -11.14 7.61 16.01
C LEU A 39 -9.84 8.42 15.82
N GLY A 40 -9.90 9.47 15.01
CA GLY A 40 -8.76 10.34 14.70
C GLY A 40 -8.00 9.86 13.46
N TYR A 41 -6.69 10.01 13.50
CA TYR A 41 -5.79 9.75 12.38
C TYR A 41 -4.70 8.77 12.79
N PHE A 42 -4.37 7.86 11.87
CA PHE A 42 -3.35 6.83 12.07
C PHE A 42 -2.25 6.95 11.02
N GLU A 43 -1.11 7.46 11.45
CA GLU A 43 0.10 7.58 10.62
C GLU A 43 0.78 6.23 10.44
N LEU A 44 1.53 6.08 9.34
CA LEU A 44 2.49 5.00 9.17
C LEU A 44 3.74 5.26 10.02
N LEU A 45 4.31 4.20 10.60
CA LEU A 45 5.60 4.33 11.29
C LEU A 45 6.72 4.54 10.26
N PRO A 46 7.76 5.32 10.58
CA PRO A 46 8.86 5.59 9.66
C PRO A 46 9.47 4.33 9.04
N GLU A 47 9.69 3.28 9.83
CA GLU A 47 10.24 2.00 9.36
C GLU A 47 9.31 1.23 8.41
N SER A 48 8.01 1.48 8.49
CA SER A 48 7.00 0.82 7.65
C SER A 48 7.02 1.34 6.21
N TYR A 49 7.46 2.59 5.98
CA TYR A 49 7.58 3.15 4.62
C TYR A 49 8.60 2.40 3.76
N THR A 50 9.60 1.77 4.39
CA THR A 50 10.68 1.03 3.71
C THR A 50 10.47 -0.49 3.71
N ALA A 51 9.29 -0.97 4.10
CA ALA A 51 9.02 -2.40 4.27
C ALA A 51 8.87 -3.19 2.95
N THR A 52 9.10 -2.54 1.80
CA THR A 52 8.93 -3.13 0.48
C THR A 52 10.03 -2.67 -0.48
N PRO A 53 10.48 -3.51 -1.43
CA PRO A 53 11.60 -3.18 -2.31
C PRO A 53 11.20 -2.32 -3.52
N TYR A 54 9.96 -1.82 -3.57
CA TYR A 54 9.45 -1.05 -4.72
C TYR A 54 9.73 0.46 -4.65
N ASP A 55 10.37 0.92 -3.58
CA ASP A 55 10.71 2.33 -3.43
C ASP A 55 11.71 2.77 -4.51
N GLY A 56 11.36 3.79 -5.28
CA GLY A 56 12.17 4.29 -6.40
C GLY A 56 12.31 3.33 -7.61
N VAL A 57 11.53 2.24 -7.67
CA VAL A 57 11.54 1.29 -8.79
C VAL A 57 10.57 1.76 -9.86
N ASN A 58 11.02 1.97 -11.11
CA ASN A 58 10.14 2.43 -12.19
C ASN A 58 9.52 1.27 -12.96
N GLN A 59 10.21 0.12 -12.99
CA GLN A 59 9.80 -1.02 -13.78
C GLN A 59 10.19 -2.33 -13.09
N ILE A 60 9.32 -3.33 -13.23
CA ILE A 60 9.57 -4.70 -12.76
C ILE A 60 9.55 -5.61 -13.97
N ILE A 61 10.66 -6.31 -14.22
CA ILE A 61 10.78 -7.24 -15.33
C ILE A 61 10.50 -8.66 -14.85
N PHE A 62 9.61 -9.33 -15.58
CA PHE A 62 9.38 -10.77 -15.44
C PHE A 62 9.71 -11.50 -16.72
N GLN A 63 10.20 -12.73 -16.60
CA GLN A 63 10.54 -13.59 -17.74
C GLN A 63 9.78 -14.93 -17.69
N ASP A 64 9.42 -15.45 -18.86
CA ASP A 64 8.83 -16.78 -19.01
C ASP A 64 9.89 -17.88 -19.29
N SER A 65 9.44 -19.12 -19.48
CA SER A 65 10.32 -20.26 -19.77
C SER A 65 10.98 -20.24 -21.15
N MET A 66 10.52 -19.38 -22.06
CA MET A 66 11.06 -19.22 -23.41
C MET A 66 12.01 -18.01 -23.49
N GLY A 67 12.21 -17.27 -22.39
CA GLY A 67 13.03 -16.06 -22.37
C GLY A 67 12.29 -14.79 -22.75
N ASN A 68 10.96 -14.83 -22.95
CA ASN A 68 10.20 -13.62 -23.25
C ASN A 68 10.03 -12.80 -21.97
N GLU A 69 10.32 -11.50 -22.07
CA GLU A 69 10.18 -10.56 -20.98
C GLU A 69 8.87 -9.78 -21.07
N ILE A 70 8.31 -9.46 -19.91
CA ILE A 70 7.28 -8.43 -19.75
C ILE A 70 7.77 -7.42 -18.72
N ALA A 71 7.44 -6.17 -19.00
CA ALA A 71 7.65 -5.07 -18.09
C ALA A 71 6.32 -4.67 -17.45
N LEU A 72 6.26 -4.68 -16.13
CA LEU A 72 5.26 -3.92 -15.40
C LEU A 72 5.86 -2.53 -15.19
N ASN A 73 5.36 -1.57 -15.96
CA ASN A 73 5.80 -0.18 -15.98
C ASN A 73 4.98 0.66 -15.00
N ASP A 74 5.50 1.85 -14.74
CA ASP A 74 4.85 2.88 -13.94
C ASP A 74 4.89 2.53 -12.45
N SER A 75 5.48 3.40 -11.65
CA SER A 75 5.31 3.36 -10.20
C SER A 75 4.75 4.71 -9.82
N VAL A 76 3.43 4.86 -9.90
CA VAL A 76 2.85 6.00 -9.20
C VAL A 76 2.96 5.69 -7.71
N GLU A 77 3.95 6.29 -7.07
CA GLU A 77 4.02 6.33 -5.61
C GLU A 77 2.99 7.36 -5.13
N ILE A 78 1.95 6.87 -4.47
CA ILE A 78 0.90 7.70 -3.90
C ILE A 78 1.00 7.58 -2.40
N ILE A 79 1.39 8.67 -1.74
CA ILE A 79 1.20 8.84 -0.29
C ILE A 79 -0.06 9.67 -0.12
N MET A 80 -1.06 9.08 0.52
CA MET A 80 -2.35 9.73 0.74
C MET A 80 -2.84 9.55 2.16
N HIS A 81 -3.52 10.57 2.66
CA HIS A 81 -4.36 10.49 3.84
C HIS A 81 -5.72 9.96 3.40
N GLN A 82 -5.93 8.66 3.59
CA GLN A 82 -7.13 7.99 3.11
C GLN A 82 -8.21 8.01 4.19
N PRO A 83 -9.41 8.51 3.89
CA PRO A 83 -10.56 8.29 4.75
C PRO A 83 -10.97 6.81 4.78
N VAL A 84 -11.30 6.30 5.97
CA VAL A 84 -11.82 4.95 6.18
C VAL A 84 -13.01 4.97 7.12
N SER A 85 -14.01 4.13 6.82
CA SER A 85 -15.14 3.91 7.73
C SER A 85 -15.48 2.44 7.84
N TYR A 86 -15.86 2.02 9.04
CA TYR A 86 -16.31 0.67 9.37
C TYR A 86 -17.67 0.75 10.06
N SER A 87 -18.61 -0.11 9.66
CA SER A 87 -19.91 -0.24 10.31
C SER A 87 -20.00 -1.59 11.00
N HIS A 88 -20.39 -1.56 12.27
CA HIS A 88 -20.66 -2.76 13.06
C HIS A 88 -22.08 -2.67 13.61
N THR A 89 -22.83 -3.76 13.49
CA THR A 89 -24.13 -3.89 14.14
C THR A 89 -23.91 -4.59 15.47
N ASP A 90 -24.18 -3.88 16.56
CA ASP A 90 -24.09 -4.45 17.91
C ASP A 90 -25.14 -5.56 18.05
N SER A 91 -24.70 -6.76 18.42
CA SER A 91 -25.60 -7.92 18.52
C SER A 91 -26.61 -7.82 19.67
N THR A 92 -26.38 -6.91 20.62
CA THR A 92 -27.23 -6.79 21.82
C THR A 92 -28.44 -5.89 21.62
N ASP A 93 -28.29 -4.79 20.87
CA ASP A 93 -29.33 -3.79 20.65
C ASP A 93 -29.66 -3.58 19.15
N TYR A 94 -28.96 -4.29 18.25
CA TYR A 94 -29.07 -4.17 16.79
C TYR A 94 -28.81 -2.78 16.23
N THR A 95 -28.20 -1.89 17.03
CA THR A 95 -27.85 -0.55 16.59
C THR A 95 -26.60 -0.62 15.72
N ARG A 96 -26.68 -0.05 14.53
CA ARG A 96 -25.52 0.08 13.65
C ARG A 96 -24.67 1.25 14.11
N LYS A 97 -23.47 0.96 14.58
CA LYS A 97 -22.44 1.95 14.95
C LYS A 97 -21.46 2.12 13.79
N ARG A 98 -21.15 3.35 13.43
CA ARG A 98 -20.19 3.73 12.39
C ARG A 98 -18.96 4.37 13.00
N TYR A 99 -17.82 3.71 12.79
CA TYR A 99 -16.50 4.18 13.15
C TYR A 99 -15.81 4.78 11.93
N CYS A 100 -15.12 5.88 12.14
CA CYS A 100 -14.48 6.66 11.09
C CYS A 100 -13.08 7.10 11.52
N TRP A 101 -12.12 7.03 10.60
CA TRP A 101 -10.76 7.51 10.83
C TRP A 101 -10.10 7.88 9.51
N TYR A 102 -8.99 8.59 9.63
CA TYR A 102 -8.05 8.80 8.54
C TYR A 102 -6.82 7.91 8.76
N GLN A 103 -6.18 7.48 7.68
CA GLN A 103 -4.94 6.73 7.77
C GLN A 103 -3.98 7.11 6.67
N ASP A 104 -2.70 6.99 6.94
CA ASP A 104 -1.71 6.99 5.88
C ASP A 104 -1.79 5.76 5.02
N LYS A 105 -1.57 5.96 3.73
CA LYS A 105 -1.42 4.88 2.79
C LYS A 105 -0.38 5.25 1.76
N LYS A 106 0.69 4.47 1.70
CA LYS A 106 1.68 4.49 0.61
C LYS A 106 1.30 3.40 -0.38
N THR A 107 1.11 3.73 -1.65
CA THR A 107 0.75 2.79 -2.70
C THR A 107 1.68 2.91 -3.89
N PHE A 108 2.11 1.77 -4.42
CA PHE A 108 2.77 1.63 -5.71
C PHE A 108 1.82 0.92 -6.66
N LEU A 109 1.76 1.40 -7.90
CA LEU A 109 0.90 0.84 -8.93
C LEU A 109 1.70 0.63 -10.20
N PHE A 110 1.89 -0.63 -10.59
CA PHE A 110 2.56 -1.03 -11.82
C PHE A 110 1.59 -1.72 -12.79
N THR A 111 1.71 -1.45 -14.08
CA THR A 111 0.81 -1.96 -15.11
C THR A 111 1.56 -2.54 -16.31
N ASN A 112 0.92 -3.50 -16.97
CA ASN A 112 1.34 -3.96 -18.29
C ASN A 112 0.12 -4.01 -19.21
N ASP A 113 0.04 -3.10 -20.18
CA ASP A 113 -1.13 -2.97 -21.05
C ASP A 113 -1.33 -4.18 -21.97
N SER A 114 -0.22 -4.77 -22.45
CA SER A 114 -0.27 -5.91 -23.38
C SER A 114 -0.96 -7.13 -22.78
N LEU A 115 -0.69 -7.41 -21.51
CA LEU A 115 -1.30 -8.51 -20.77
C LEU A 115 -2.45 -8.04 -19.88
N LYS A 116 -2.73 -6.75 -19.85
CA LYS A 116 -3.70 -6.10 -18.95
C LYS A 116 -3.46 -6.44 -17.48
N LEU A 117 -2.18 -6.48 -17.08
CA LEU A 117 -1.78 -6.76 -15.71
C LEU A 117 -1.76 -5.47 -14.90
N THR A 118 -2.14 -5.58 -13.63
CA THR A 118 -2.00 -4.50 -12.65
C THR A 118 -1.50 -5.08 -11.34
N LEU A 119 -0.32 -4.65 -10.92
CA LEU A 119 0.24 -4.92 -9.61
C LEU A 119 0.05 -3.68 -8.73
N ARG A 120 -0.76 -3.83 -7.68
CA ARG A 120 -0.92 -2.81 -6.64
C ARG A 120 -0.25 -3.28 -5.36
N VAL A 121 0.66 -2.47 -4.84
CA VAL A 121 1.33 -2.70 -3.57
C VAL A 121 0.96 -1.56 -2.64
N SER A 122 0.37 -1.84 -1.49
CA SER A 122 -0.05 -0.81 -0.53
C SER A 122 0.49 -1.13 0.84
N ILE A 123 0.99 -0.09 1.52
CA ILE A 123 1.36 -0.11 2.92
C ILE A 123 0.45 0.85 3.66
N PHE A 124 -0.18 0.40 4.75
CA PHE A 124 -1.07 1.23 5.56
C PHE A 124 -1.29 0.62 6.96
N PRO A 125 -1.64 1.45 7.97
CA PRO A 125 -2.07 0.95 9.26
C PRO A 125 -3.49 0.39 9.18
N THR A 126 -3.77 -0.65 9.93
CA THR A 126 -5.10 -1.24 10.10
C THR A 126 -5.48 -1.29 11.56
N LEU A 127 -6.74 -0.96 11.83
CA LEU A 127 -7.35 -0.97 13.16
C LEU A 127 -7.88 -2.36 13.52
N TYR A 128 -7.81 -2.74 14.80
CA TYR A 128 -8.46 -3.93 15.33
C TYR A 128 -9.98 -3.71 15.45
N LEU A 129 -10.74 -4.35 14.56
CA LEU A 129 -12.17 -4.07 14.41
C LEU A 129 -13.06 -4.73 15.47
N ASP A 130 -12.55 -5.70 16.24
CA ASP A 130 -13.30 -6.30 17.35
C ASP A 130 -13.35 -5.35 18.56
N SER A 131 -12.44 -4.38 18.65
CA SER A 131 -12.38 -3.39 19.74
C SER A 131 -11.87 -2.03 19.22
N PRO A 132 -12.62 -1.35 18.31
CA PRO A 132 -12.13 -0.19 17.58
C PRO A 132 -11.83 1.02 18.48
N MET A 133 -12.53 1.13 19.62
CA MET A 133 -12.31 2.21 20.60
C MET A 133 -10.97 2.10 21.33
N GLU A 134 -10.36 0.92 21.39
CA GLU A 134 -9.04 0.72 21.99
C GLU A 134 -7.90 1.19 21.07
N LYS A 135 -8.19 1.49 19.81
CA LYS A 135 -7.21 1.98 18.82
C LYS A 135 -5.98 1.07 18.70
N LEU A 136 -6.18 -0.24 18.77
CA LEU A 136 -5.12 -1.22 18.55
C LEU A 136 -4.82 -1.30 17.05
N ILE A 137 -3.55 -1.09 16.65
CA ILE A 137 -3.16 -0.88 15.25
C ILE A 137 -1.98 -1.78 14.91
N LYS A 138 -1.89 -2.22 13.65
CA LYS A 138 -0.67 -2.76 13.02
C LYS A 138 -0.48 -2.16 11.65
N ASP A 139 0.74 -2.18 11.14
CA ASP A 139 1.02 -1.89 9.74
C ASP A 139 1.04 -3.15 8.91
N ILE A 140 0.42 -3.06 7.74
CA ILE A 140 0.36 -4.17 6.80
C ILE A 140 0.90 -3.77 5.44
N LEU A 141 1.54 -4.75 4.80
CA LEU A 141 1.83 -4.78 3.38
C LEU A 141 0.75 -5.59 2.69
N SER A 142 0.10 -5.00 1.70
CA SER A 142 -0.89 -5.65 0.85
C SER A 142 -0.43 -5.61 -0.61
N ILE A 143 -0.43 -6.75 -1.26
CA ILE A 143 -0.06 -6.90 -2.68
C ILE A 143 -1.22 -7.57 -3.40
N ASN A 144 -1.69 -6.94 -4.46
CA ASN A 144 -2.75 -7.44 -5.31
C ASN A 144 -2.26 -7.43 -6.76
N LEU A 145 -2.24 -8.60 -7.40
CA LEU A 145 -1.95 -8.75 -8.81
C LEU A 145 -3.25 -9.13 -9.53
N LYS A 146 -3.62 -8.34 -10.53
CA LYS A 146 -4.83 -8.52 -11.34
C LYS A 146 -4.50 -8.64 -12.81
N GLN A 147 -5.37 -9.32 -13.55
CA GLN A 147 -5.38 -9.37 -15.00
C GLN A 147 -6.80 -9.12 -15.53
N GLU A 148 -6.99 -8.05 -16.28
CA GLU A 148 -8.28 -7.77 -16.90
C GLU A 148 -8.48 -8.59 -18.19
N GLY A 149 -9.71 -9.06 -18.42
CA GLY A 149 -10.05 -9.83 -19.64
C GLY A 149 -9.63 -11.31 -19.62
N GLY A 150 -9.17 -11.84 -18.49
CA GLY A 150 -8.96 -13.29 -18.26
C GLY A 150 -10.27 -14.05 -17.94
N ASN A 151 -10.16 -15.34 -17.56
CA ASN A 151 -11.29 -16.20 -17.19
C ASN A 151 -12.21 -15.49 -16.15
N PRO A 152 -13.53 -15.35 -16.39
CA PRO A 152 -14.44 -14.45 -15.65
C PRO A 152 -14.64 -14.76 -14.16
N ILE A 153 -14.11 -15.87 -13.64
CA ILE A 153 -14.31 -16.27 -12.24
C ILE A 153 -13.38 -15.51 -11.27
N SER A 154 -12.27 -14.93 -11.73
CA SER A 154 -11.46 -14.00 -10.91
C SER A 154 -10.48 -13.20 -11.78
N SER A 155 -10.67 -11.89 -11.89
CA SER A 155 -9.66 -10.98 -12.44
C SER A 155 -8.45 -10.82 -11.51
N THR A 156 -8.53 -11.33 -10.28
CA THR A 156 -7.40 -11.35 -9.36
C THR A 156 -6.58 -12.60 -9.60
N ILE A 157 -5.33 -12.39 -10.03
CA ILE A 157 -4.33 -13.43 -10.08
C ILE A 157 -3.96 -13.78 -8.65
N GLY A 158 -3.53 -12.83 -7.82
CA GLY A 158 -3.22 -13.14 -6.43
C GLY A 158 -3.40 -12.00 -5.45
N ASN A 159 -3.45 -12.38 -4.19
CA ASN A 159 -3.48 -11.50 -3.04
C ASN A 159 -2.45 -11.99 -2.02
N PHE A 160 -1.63 -11.07 -1.52
CA PHE A 160 -0.71 -11.32 -0.41
C PHE A 160 -0.90 -10.20 0.61
N VAL A 161 -1.02 -10.58 1.88
CA VAL A 161 -1.09 -9.62 2.98
C VAL A 161 -0.17 -10.10 4.09
N LYS A 162 0.69 -9.21 4.57
CA LYS A 162 1.64 -9.48 5.64
C LYS A 162 1.60 -8.37 6.67
N THR A 163 1.71 -8.74 7.94
CA THR A 163 2.00 -7.75 8.98
C THR A 163 3.47 -7.37 8.90
N ILE A 164 3.76 -6.08 8.73
CA ILE A 164 5.12 -5.54 8.65
C ILE A 164 5.56 -4.88 9.97
N ASN A 165 4.61 -4.37 10.75
CA ASN A 165 4.85 -3.89 12.11
C ASN A 165 3.61 -4.17 12.97
N GLN A 166 3.76 -4.92 14.07
CA GLN A 166 2.63 -5.35 14.89
C GLN A 166 2.01 -4.22 15.73
N ARG A 167 2.78 -3.15 16.03
CA ARG A 167 2.47 -2.11 17.02
C ARG A 167 1.71 -2.65 18.25
N THR A 168 0.45 -2.26 18.43
CA THR A 168 -0.41 -2.62 19.57
C THR A 168 -1.47 -3.65 19.21
N TYR A 169 -1.53 -4.10 17.96
CA TYR A 169 -2.51 -5.09 17.52
C TYR A 169 -2.28 -6.42 18.27
N PRO A 170 -3.34 -7.18 18.62
CA PRO A 170 -3.17 -8.40 19.43
C PRO A 170 -2.71 -9.63 18.65
N THR A 171 -2.93 -9.68 17.33
CA THR A 171 -2.66 -10.85 16.48
C THR A 171 -1.91 -10.53 15.18
N LEU A 172 -1.04 -11.45 14.76
CA LEU A 172 -0.34 -11.39 13.47
C LEU A 172 -1.22 -11.98 12.36
N ILE A 173 -1.04 -11.49 11.13
CA ILE A 173 -1.56 -12.19 9.94
C ILE A 173 -0.58 -13.34 9.65
N PRO A 174 -1.00 -14.61 9.71
CA PRO A 174 -0.11 -15.73 9.43
C PRO A 174 0.31 -15.69 7.95
N THR A 175 1.61 -15.64 7.72
CA THR A 175 2.22 -15.83 6.39
C THR A 175 2.92 -17.18 6.38
N LEU A 176 2.73 -17.95 5.31
CA LEU A 176 3.47 -19.20 5.13
C LEU A 176 4.81 -18.89 4.48
N GLU A 177 5.85 -19.48 5.06
CA GLU A 177 7.23 -19.27 4.64
C GLU A 177 7.79 -20.56 4.06
N LEU A 178 8.62 -20.40 3.04
CA LEU A 178 9.38 -21.44 2.37
C LEU A 178 10.84 -21.01 2.37
N ASP A 179 11.72 -21.89 2.84
CA ASP A 179 13.16 -21.64 2.82
C ASP A 179 13.65 -21.28 1.41
N SER A 180 13.11 -21.99 0.41
CA SER A 180 13.34 -21.68 -0.99
C SER A 180 12.23 -22.18 -1.90
N ILE A 181 12.15 -21.58 -3.09
CA ILE A 181 11.38 -22.08 -4.23
C ILE A 181 12.21 -22.02 -5.50
N THR A 182 12.02 -22.99 -6.39
CA THR A 182 12.54 -22.93 -7.75
C THR A 182 11.43 -22.50 -8.69
N CYS A 183 11.61 -21.38 -9.39
CA CYS A 183 10.69 -20.86 -10.39
C CYS A 183 11.39 -20.79 -11.74
N LEU A 184 10.95 -21.65 -12.66
CA LEU A 184 11.64 -21.91 -13.93
C LEU A 184 13.08 -22.38 -13.67
N ASP A 185 14.06 -21.55 -14.01
CA ASP A 185 15.51 -21.78 -13.93
C ASP A 185 16.18 -21.00 -12.78
N LYS A 186 15.42 -20.27 -11.96
CA LYS A 186 15.95 -19.45 -10.85
C LYS A 186 15.46 -19.94 -9.49
N VAL A 187 16.37 -19.92 -8.51
CA VAL A 187 16.06 -20.24 -7.10
C VAL A 187 15.90 -18.94 -6.31
N PHE A 188 14.83 -18.85 -5.55
CA PHE A 188 14.56 -17.75 -4.64
C PHE A 188 14.49 -18.27 -3.20
N TYR A 189 15.18 -17.59 -2.29
CA TYR A 189 15.17 -17.90 -0.86
C TYR A 189 14.16 -17.04 -0.11
N ASN A 190 13.77 -17.51 1.08
CA ASN A 190 12.86 -16.81 2.00
C ASN A 190 11.54 -16.40 1.32
N ALA A 191 10.99 -17.32 0.53
CA ALA A 191 9.76 -17.09 -0.20
C ALA A 191 8.55 -17.19 0.75
N GLN A 192 7.54 -16.38 0.47
CA GLN A 192 6.32 -16.30 1.25
C GLN A 192 5.11 -16.39 0.32
N TYR A 193 4.02 -16.98 0.79
CA TYR A 193 2.76 -17.04 0.06
C TYR A 193 1.56 -17.06 1.02
N VAL A 194 0.37 -16.77 0.47
CA VAL A 194 -0.91 -16.87 1.18
C VAL A 194 -1.75 -17.96 0.53
N ILE A 195 -2.39 -18.83 1.33
CA ILE A 195 -3.32 -19.84 0.81
C ILE A 195 -4.60 -19.16 0.35
N SER A 196 -4.97 -19.35 -0.91
CA SER A 196 -6.30 -18.95 -1.38
C SER A 196 -7.37 -19.82 -0.71
N PRO A 197 -8.40 -19.25 -0.06
CA PRO A 197 -9.49 -20.01 0.56
C PRO A 197 -10.29 -20.87 -0.44
N SER A 198 -10.19 -20.59 -1.74
CA SER A 198 -10.98 -21.24 -2.80
C SER A 198 -10.32 -22.47 -3.44
N GLY A 199 -9.19 -22.96 -2.93
CA GLY A 199 -8.59 -24.23 -3.39
C GLY A 199 -7.99 -24.22 -4.81
N GLY A 200 -7.93 -23.07 -5.46
CA GLY A 200 -7.13 -22.86 -6.68
C GLY A 200 -5.66 -22.64 -6.34
N GLY A 201 -4.76 -23.36 -7.01
CA GLY A 201 -3.32 -23.38 -6.71
C GLY A 201 -2.64 -22.00 -6.70
N PHE A 202 -1.48 -21.95 -6.05
CA PHE A 202 -0.68 -20.74 -5.80
C PHE A 202 -0.56 -19.83 -7.03
N TYR A 203 -0.91 -18.55 -6.87
CA TYR A 203 -0.93 -17.62 -8.00
C TYR A 203 0.24 -16.64 -8.02
N PHE A 204 0.89 -16.34 -6.89
CA PHE A 204 2.22 -15.75 -6.86
C PHE A 204 2.96 -15.98 -5.54
N TYR A 205 4.28 -15.83 -5.57
CA TYR A 205 5.19 -15.87 -4.43
C TYR A 205 5.83 -14.50 -4.21
N TYR A 206 6.12 -14.18 -2.95
CA TYR A 206 6.73 -12.92 -2.52
C TYR A 206 8.01 -13.18 -1.73
N ASN A 207 8.99 -12.28 -1.76
CA ASN A 207 9.98 -12.15 -0.70
C ASN A 207 10.34 -10.67 -0.46
N SER A 208 10.98 -10.38 0.66
CA SER A 208 11.30 -9.00 1.05
C SER A 208 12.37 -8.32 0.19
N THR A 209 13.17 -9.09 -0.56
CA THR A 209 14.28 -8.56 -1.36
C THR A 209 13.84 -8.11 -2.75
N TYR A 210 12.99 -8.90 -3.42
CA TYR A 210 12.60 -8.69 -4.81
C TYR A 210 11.10 -8.41 -4.98
N GLY A 211 10.33 -8.50 -3.90
CA GLY A 211 8.89 -8.37 -3.96
C GLY A 211 8.25 -9.63 -4.53
N VAL A 212 7.32 -9.50 -5.48
CA VAL A 212 6.74 -10.62 -6.22
C VAL A 212 7.83 -11.31 -7.06
N ILE A 213 8.19 -12.53 -6.67
CA ILE A 213 9.28 -13.31 -7.30
C ILE A 213 8.80 -14.26 -8.39
N ALA A 214 7.53 -14.66 -8.38
CA ALA A 214 6.95 -15.49 -9.42
C ALA A 214 5.43 -15.46 -9.37
N PHE A 215 4.77 -15.56 -10.52
CA PHE A 215 3.32 -15.68 -10.61
C PHE A 215 2.88 -16.53 -11.81
N LYS A 216 1.61 -16.91 -11.82
CA LYS A 216 0.95 -17.58 -12.95
C LYS A 216 -0.19 -16.70 -13.44
N ASP A 217 -0.18 -16.35 -14.72
CA ASP A 217 -1.22 -15.49 -15.30
C ASP A 217 -2.54 -16.26 -15.49
N ALA A 218 -3.59 -15.54 -15.93
CA ALA A 218 -4.93 -16.11 -16.12
C ALA A 218 -5.00 -17.20 -17.20
N TYR A 219 -4.02 -17.26 -18.11
CA TYR A 219 -3.88 -18.28 -19.15
C TYR A 219 -2.99 -19.45 -18.70
N GLY A 220 -2.44 -19.35 -17.50
CA GLY A 220 -1.64 -20.37 -16.87
C GLY A 220 -0.16 -20.33 -17.22
N LYS A 221 0.29 -19.30 -17.92
CA LYS A 221 1.70 -19.08 -18.20
C LYS A 221 2.41 -18.59 -16.94
N LYS A 222 3.60 -19.12 -16.68
CA LYS A 222 4.41 -18.81 -15.50
C LYS A 222 5.38 -17.68 -15.83
N TRP A 223 5.53 -16.77 -14.89
CA TRP A 223 6.39 -15.60 -14.96
C TRP A 223 7.26 -15.58 -13.71
N ARG A 224 8.58 -15.40 -13.86
CA ARG A 224 9.51 -15.24 -12.74
C ARG A 224 10.10 -13.84 -12.74
N PHE A 225 10.44 -13.31 -11.57
CA PHE A 225 11.15 -12.05 -11.45
C PHE A 225 12.55 -12.14 -12.04
N GLU A 226 12.90 -11.17 -12.87
CA GLU A 226 14.23 -11.04 -13.45
C GLU A 226 15.02 -9.93 -12.75
N ARG A 227 14.52 -8.68 -12.83
CA ARG A 227 15.21 -7.47 -12.33
C ARG A 227 14.24 -6.29 -12.13
N PHE A 228 14.73 -5.27 -11.43
CA PHE A 228 14.16 -3.92 -11.40
C PHE A 228 14.90 -3.01 -12.40
N GLU A 229 14.20 -2.03 -12.96
CA GLU A 229 14.77 -0.91 -13.74
C GLU A 229 14.19 0.44 -13.28
#